data_AF-A0A2N7QFC1-F1
#
_entry.id   AF-A0A2N7QFC1-F1
#
_cell.length_a   1.000
_cell.length_b   1.000
_cell.length_c   1.000
_cell.angle_alpha   90.00
_cell.angle_beta   90.00
_cell.angle_gamma   90.00
#
_symmetry.space_group_name_H-M   'P 1'
#
loop_
_entity.id
_entity.type
_entity.pdbx_description
1 polymer ?
#
loop_
_entity_poly.entity_id
_entity_poly.type
_entity_poly.pdbx_seq_one_letter_code
_entity_poly.pdbx_strand_id
1 'polypeptide(L)' 'MLEEHQIIKVRYEKLSAIEKMGIKSYPNDFRPKDRAKYLKEIYKDIPAEKLEKRELEFSVAGRVMTKREMG' A
#
# COMPACT_ATOMS: atom_id res chain seq x y z
N MET A 1 11.37 16.16 20.70
CA MET A 1 11.78 15.37 21.89
C MET A 1 10.66 14.58 22.57
N LEU A 2 9.49 15.15 22.93
CA LEU A 2 8.35 14.35 23.48
C LEU A 2 7.45 13.72 22.40
N GLU A 3 7.12 14.46 21.33
CA GLU A 3 6.26 13.96 20.24
C GLU A 3 6.88 12.78 19.48
N GLU A 4 8.19 12.81 19.24
CA GLU A 4 8.92 11.70 18.59
C GLU A 4 8.78 10.40 19.41
N HIS A 5 8.86 10.52 20.73
CA HIS A 5 8.68 9.38 21.63
C HIS A 5 7.25 8.82 21.56
N GLN A 6 6.26 9.69 21.42
CA GLN A 6 4.87 9.29 21.24
C GLN A 6 4.63 8.61 19.89
N ILE A 7 5.20 9.11 18.80
CA ILE A 7 5.09 8.50 17.46
C ILE A 7 5.69 7.09 17.45
N ILE A 8 6.87 6.92 18.06
CA ILE A 8 7.54 5.62 18.17
C ILE A 8 6.69 4.65 18.99
N LYS A 9 6.16 5.08 20.14
CA LYS A 9 5.27 4.27 20.97
C LYS A 9 4.06 3.75 20.19
N VAL A 10 3.38 4.64 19.46
CA VAL A 10 2.21 4.28 18.64
C VAL A 10 2.56 3.26 17.56
N ARG A 11 3.76 3.34 16.96
CA ARG A 11 4.22 2.34 15.97
C ARG A 11 4.38 0.96 16.59
N TYR A 12 4.94 0.86 17.81
CA TYR A 12 5.07 -0.41 18.52
C TYR A 12 3.72 -0.98 18.97
N GLU A 13 2.79 -0.13 19.39
CA GLU A 13 1.43 -0.54 19.73
C GLU A 13 0.72 -1.15 18.50
N LYS A 14 0.88 -0.51 17.32
CA LYS A 14 0.37 -1.05 16.05
C LYS A 14 1.05 -2.36 15.67
N LEU A 15 2.36 -2.49 15.86
CA LEU A 15 3.09 -3.73 15.61
C LEU A 15 2.54 -4.88 16.49
N SER A 16 2.40 -4.64 17.79
CA SER A 16 1.82 -5.60 18.74
C SER A 16 0.39 -5.99 18.37
N ALA A 17 -0.40 -5.06 17.84
CA ALA A 17 -1.77 -5.33 17.39
C ALA A 17 -1.78 -6.27 16.16
N ILE A 18 -0.87 -6.09 15.21
CA ILE A 18 -0.71 -6.95 14.03
C ILE A 18 -0.31 -8.37 14.45
N GLU A 19 0.60 -8.49 15.43
CA GLU A 19 1.03 -9.78 15.98
C GLU A 19 -0.12 -10.51 16.68
N LYS A 20 -0.95 -9.80 17.46
CA LYS A 20 -2.14 -10.37 18.09
C LYS A 20 -3.19 -10.86 17.08
N MET A 21 -3.23 -10.27 15.88
CA MET A 21 -4.09 -10.75 14.78
C MET A 21 -3.53 -12.03 14.12
N GLY A 22 -2.37 -12.52 14.55
CA GLY A 22 -1.71 -13.70 13.97
C GLY A 22 -1.05 -13.42 12.61
N ILE A 23 -0.94 -12.15 12.23
CA ILE A 23 -0.27 -11.74 10.99
C ILE A 23 1.22 -11.64 11.28
N LYS A 24 2.04 -12.27 10.44
CA LYS A 24 3.50 -12.19 10.55
C LYS A 24 3.95 -10.75 10.34
N SER A 25 4.67 -10.17 11.30
CA SER A 25 5.06 -8.75 11.32
C SER A 25 5.90 -8.31 10.12
N TYR A 26 6.72 -9.22 9.58
CA TYR A 26 7.59 -8.98 8.44
C TYR A 26 7.50 -10.16 7.46
N PRO A 27 6.40 -10.29 6.70
CA PRO A 27 6.26 -11.34 5.71
C PRO A 27 7.08 -11.00 4.45
N ASN A 28 7.60 -12.03 3.78
CA ASN A 28 8.33 -11.88 2.52
C ASN A 28 7.66 -12.69 1.39
N ASP A 29 6.37 -12.96 1.55
CA ASP A 29 5.60 -13.84 0.69
C ASP A 29 5.02 -13.10 -0.53
N PHE A 30 4.91 -11.76 -0.45
CA PHE A 30 4.32 -10.96 -1.50
C PHE A 30 5.30 -10.71 -2.66
N ARG A 31 4.89 -11.11 -3.87
CA ARG A 31 5.63 -10.86 -5.11
C ARG A 31 4.79 -10.00 -6.06
N PRO A 32 5.06 -8.69 -6.21
CA PRO A 32 4.34 -7.86 -7.17
C PRO A 32 4.66 -8.32 -8.60
N LYS A 33 3.63 -8.42 -9.43
CA LYS A 33 3.77 -8.72 -10.86
C LYS A 33 4.07 -7.46 -11.67
N ASP A 34 3.57 -6.32 -11.21
CA ASP A 34 3.56 -5.06 -11.94
C ASP A 34 4.38 -3.98 -11.25
N ARG A 35 4.80 -2.98 -12.03
CA ARG A 35 5.45 -1.77 -11.51
C ARG A 35 4.65 -0.55 -11.91
N ALA A 36 4.47 0.36 -10.95
CA ALA A 36 3.68 1.59 -11.14
C ALA A 36 4.17 2.45 -12.32
N LYS A 37 5.47 2.43 -12.63
CA LYS A 37 6.02 3.15 -13.79
C LYS A 37 5.38 2.67 -15.10
N TYR A 38 5.40 1.35 -15.35
CA TYR A 38 4.90 0.77 -16.59
C TYR A 38 3.38 0.91 -16.71
N LEU A 39 2.65 0.73 -15.61
CA LEU A 39 1.20 0.94 -15.61
C LEU A 39 0.85 2.38 -16.02
N LYS A 40 1.56 3.37 -15.49
CA LYS A 40 1.36 4.76 -15.91
C LYS A 40 1.72 4.98 -17.39
N GLU A 41 2.83 4.43 -17.86
CA GLU A 41 3.25 4.61 -19.26
C GLU A 41 2.25 3.99 -20.25
N ILE A 42 1.69 2.82 -19.94
CA ILE A 42 0.77 2.08 -20.82
C ILE A 42 -0.64 2.68 -20.81
N TYR A 43 -1.13 3.11 -19.63
CA TYR A 43 -2.54 3.47 -19.45
C TYR A 43 -2.81 4.97 -19.32
N LYS A 44 -1.79 5.83 -19.26
CA LYS A 44 -1.97 7.30 -19.09
C LYS A 44 -2.88 7.95 -20.14
N ASP A 45 -2.86 7.46 -21.38
CA ASP A 45 -3.56 8.08 -22.51
C ASP A 45 -4.92 7.38 -22.79
N ILE A 46 -5.29 6.39 -21.98
CA ILE A 46 -6.53 5.63 -22.16
C ILE A 46 -7.64 6.28 -21.31
N PRO A 47 -8.80 6.64 -21.92
CA PRO A 47 -9.91 7.25 -21.18
C PRO A 47 -10.54 6.26 -20.20
N ALA A 48 -11.09 6.78 -19.11
CA ALA A 48 -11.69 6.00 -18.01
C ALA A 48 -12.71 4.97 -18.50
N GLU A 49 -13.61 5.36 -19.40
CA GLU A 49 -14.65 4.49 -19.96
C GLU A 49 -14.09 3.24 -20.68
N LYS A 50 -12.87 3.33 -21.22
CA LYS A 50 -12.18 2.20 -21.86
C LYS A 50 -11.43 1.33 -20.85
N LEU A 51 -11.02 1.89 -19.72
CA LEU A 51 -10.41 1.13 -18.62
C LEU A 51 -11.48 0.36 -17.85
N GLU A 52 -12.66 0.96 -17.62
CA GLU A 52 -13.78 0.31 -16.92
C GLU A 52 -14.32 -0.92 -17.64
N LYS A 53 -14.29 -0.92 -18.99
CA LYS A 53 -14.69 -2.08 -19.80
C LYS A 53 -13.67 -3.21 -19.80
N ARG A 54 -12.46 -2.98 -19.29
CA ARG A 54 -11.39 -3.97 -19.25
C ARG A 54 -11.25 -4.48 -17.82
N GLU A 55 -11.59 -5.74 -17.61
CA GLU A 55 -11.35 -6.43 -16.33
C GLU A 55 -9.85 -6.80 -16.22
N LEU A 56 -9.03 -5.79 -15.88
CA LEU A 56 -7.58 -5.95 -15.72
C LEU A 56 -7.22 -6.01 -14.24
N GLU A 57 -6.52 -7.07 -13.85
CA GLU A 57 -5.99 -7.24 -12.51
C GLU A 57 -4.48 -6.93 -12.48
N PHE A 58 -4.05 -6.15 -11.50
CA PHE A 58 -2.65 -5.78 -11.31
C PHE A 58 -2.21 -5.98 -9.87
N SER A 59 -0.93 -6.25 -9.65
CA SER A 59 -0.34 -6.44 -8.32
C SER A 59 0.90 -5.56 -8.15
N VAL A 60 0.85 -4.64 -7.18
CA VAL A 60 1.92 -3.67 -6.88
C VAL A 60 2.28 -3.67 -5.39
N ALA A 61 3.52 -3.29 -5.06
CA ALA A 61 3.97 -3.01 -3.70
C ALA A 61 4.81 -1.73 -3.65
N GLY A 62 4.80 -1.05 -2.50
CA GLY A 62 5.53 0.19 -2.30
C GLY A 62 5.42 0.74 -0.88
N ARG A 63 6.02 1.91 -0.64
CA ARG A 63 5.91 2.62 0.63
C ARG A 63 4.67 3.50 0.63
N VAL A 64 3.98 3.55 1.78
CA VAL A 64 2.93 4.55 2.00
C VAL A 64 3.60 5.90 2.17
N MET A 65 3.42 6.79 1.20
CA MET A 65 4.00 8.15 1.22
C MET A 65 3.00 9.17 1.76
N THR A 66 1.78 9.14 1.23
CA THR A 66 0.67 10.00 1.67
C THR A 66 -0.58 9.16 1.76
N LYS A 67 -1.36 9.41 2.81
CA LYS A 67 -2.68 8.80 3.01
C LYS A 67 -3.66 9.95 3.21
N ARG A 68 -4.72 9.99 2.40
CA ARG A 68 -5.87 10.86 2.62
C ARG A 68 -7.00 9.98 3.11
N GLU A 69 -7.50 10.25 4.30
CA GLU A 69 -8.66 9.55 4.85
C GLU A 69 -9.88 10.43 4.58
N MET A 70 -10.71 9.97 3.65
CA MET A 70 -12.10 10.44 3.54
C MET A 70 -12.94 9.35 4.20
N GLY A 71 -13.51 9.68 5.36
CA GLY A 71 -14.32 8.75 6.17
C GLY A 71 -15.61 8.36 5.49
#